data_AF-A0A3A9YR33-F1
#
_entry.id   AF-A0A3A9YR33-F1
#
_cell.length_a   1.000
_cell.length_b   1.000
_cell.length_c   1.000
_cell.angle_alpha   90.00
_cell.angle_beta   90.00
_cell.angle_gamma   90.00
#
_symmetry.space_group_name_H-M   'P 1'
#
loop_
_entity.id
_entity.type
_entity.pdbx_description
1 polymer ?
#
loop_
_entity_poly.entity_id
_entity_poly.type
_entity_poly.pdbx_seq_one_letter_code
_entity_poly.pdbx_strand_id
1 'polypeptide(L)'
;MNRYTITGALDDMRNGRRVLVLCHTQHEARHAFTSMARHALPSETVRRANGQERITAHDGPGWIAFSSARGNAFRGMSVDVVVLDHDPSLGLVATIKAALAASKVGEIIRP
;
A
#
# COMPACT_ATOMS: atom_id res chain seq x y z
N MET A 1 -8.20 7.75 4.31
CA MET A 1 -7.10 7.50 5.27
C MET A 1 -6.93 8.63 6.28
N ASN A 2 -6.70 8.28 7.54
CA ASN A 2 -6.33 9.23 8.60
C ASN A 2 -4.79 9.39 8.73
N ARG A 3 -4.34 10.36 9.55
CA ARG A 3 -2.91 10.66 9.75
C ARG A 3 -2.10 9.49 10.34
N TYR A 4 -2.73 8.70 11.21
CA TYR A 4 -2.06 7.57 11.88
C TYR A 4 -1.78 6.44 10.89
N THR A 5 -2.73 6.14 10.01
CA THR A 5 -2.53 5.16 8.93
C THR A 5 -1.40 5.56 7.99
N ILE A 6 -1.31 6.86 7.64
CA ILE A 6 -0.24 7.39 6.81
C ILE A 6 1.13 7.19 7.48
N THR A 7 1.21 7.57 8.75
CA THR A 7 2.48 7.51 9.51
C THR A 7 2.92 6.06 9.69
N GLY A 8 2.02 5.17 10.14
CA GLY A 8 2.33 3.75 10.33
C GLY A 8 2.78 3.05 9.05
N ALA A 9 2.11 3.31 7.92
CA ALA A 9 2.51 2.71 6.64
C ALA A 9 3.88 3.20 6.14
N LEU A 10 4.21 4.47 6.37
CA LEU A 10 5.54 5.01 6.06
C LEU A 10 6.62 4.41 6.95
N ASP A 11 6.33 4.21 8.24
CA ASP A 11 7.27 3.58 9.16
C ASP A 11 7.47 2.10 8.83
N ASP A 12 6.41 1.37 8.48
CA ASP A 12 6.50 0.00 7.95
C ASP A 12 7.39 -0.07 6.71
N MET A 13 7.18 0.83 5.76
CA MET A 13 8.02 0.95 4.56
C MET A 13 9.50 1.18 4.93
N ARG A 14 9.78 2.13 5.82
CA ARG A 14 11.15 2.46 6.25
C ARG A 14 11.82 1.30 6.98
N ASN A 15 11.05 0.47 7.66
CA ASN A 15 11.52 -0.79 8.27
C ASN A 15 11.65 -1.95 7.25
N GLY A 16 11.60 -1.66 5.94
CA GLY A 16 11.83 -2.63 4.88
C GLY A 16 10.59 -3.44 4.48
N ARG A 17 9.40 -3.13 5.02
CA ARG A 17 8.17 -3.86 4.70
C ARG A 17 7.59 -3.39 3.37
N ARG A 18 6.94 -4.31 2.68
CA ARG A 18 6.21 -4.06 1.43
C ARG A 18 4.75 -3.82 1.75
N VAL A 19 4.28 -2.59 1.55
CA VAL A 19 2.95 -2.15 1.92
C VAL A 19 2.09 -1.95 0.66
N LEU A 20 0.88 -2.48 0.69
CA LEU A 20 -0.15 -2.18 -0.31
C LEU A 20 -1.28 -1.38 0.35
N VAL A 21 -1.52 -0.18 -0.16
CA VAL A 21 -2.71 0.61 0.18
C VAL A 21 -3.78 0.30 -0.85
N LEU A 22 -4.89 -0.28 -0.38
CA LEU A 22 -5.99 -0.71 -1.21
C LEU A 22 -7.23 0.15 -0.94
N CYS A 23 -7.55 1.00 -1.90
CA CYS A 23 -8.72 1.89 -1.86
C CYS A 23 -9.89 1.30 -2.67
N HIS A 24 -11.09 1.84 -2.52
CA HIS A 24 -12.25 1.34 -3.26
C HIS A 24 -12.13 1.67 -4.75
N THR A 25 -11.69 2.89 -5.08
CA THR A 25 -11.54 3.38 -6.46
C THR A 25 -10.10 3.79 -6.80
N GLN A 26 -9.78 3.86 -8.11
CA GLN A 26 -8.47 4.35 -8.56
C GLN A 26 -8.26 5.84 -8.23
N HIS A 27 -9.35 6.61 -8.21
CA HIS A 27 -9.31 8.00 -7.80
C HIS A 27 -8.88 8.15 -6.34
N GLU A 28 -9.46 7.36 -5.44
CA GLU A 28 -9.05 7.32 -4.04
C GLU A 28 -7.61 6.83 -3.87
N ALA A 29 -7.19 5.80 -4.60
CA ALA A 29 -5.80 5.32 -4.55
C ALA A 29 -4.79 6.43 -4.93
N ARG A 30 -5.12 7.23 -5.95
CA ARG A 30 -4.31 8.38 -6.38
C ARG A 30 -4.33 9.51 -5.35
N HIS A 31 -5.46 9.72 -4.68
CA HIS A 31 -5.58 10.68 -3.59
C HIS A 31 -4.75 10.24 -2.37
N ALA A 32 -4.80 8.96 -2.01
CA ALA A 32 -3.99 8.34 -0.96
C ALA A 32 -2.48 8.48 -1.27
N PHE A 33 -2.07 8.16 -2.49
CA PHE A 33 -0.70 8.38 -2.96
C PHE A 33 -0.27 9.84 -2.81
N THR A 34 -1.08 10.77 -3.31
CA THR A 34 -0.76 12.20 -3.25
C THR A 34 -0.66 12.69 -1.81
N SER A 35 -1.49 12.15 -0.92
CA SER A 35 -1.46 12.47 0.51
C SER A 35 -0.19 11.94 1.18
N MET A 36 0.16 10.67 0.96
CA MET A 36 1.37 10.05 1.51
C MET A 36 2.65 10.67 0.95
N ALA A 37 2.69 11.00 -0.34
CA ALA A 37 3.85 11.59 -0.99
C ALA A 37 4.27 12.94 -0.38
N ARG A 38 3.34 13.69 0.23
CA ARG A 38 3.66 14.93 0.97
C ARG A 38 4.43 14.68 2.27
N HIS A 39 4.41 13.46 2.77
CA HIS A 39 5.11 13.04 3.99
C HIS A 39 6.36 12.19 3.68
N ALA A 40 6.67 12.00 2.40
CA ALA A 40 7.88 11.31 2.00
C ALA A 40 9.12 12.17 2.32
N LEU A 41 10.20 11.52 2.73
CA LEU A 41 11.48 12.18 2.97
C LEU A 41 12.16 12.51 1.64
N PRO A 42 13.03 13.54 1.58
CA PRO A 42 13.75 13.88 0.35
C PRO A 42 14.61 12.74 -0.22
N SER A 43 15.03 11.79 0.62
CA SER A 43 15.81 10.61 0.21
C SER A 43 14.96 9.46 -0.34
N GLU A 44 13.64 9.49 -0.14
CA GLU A 44 12.72 8.46 -0.61
C GLU A 44 12.31 8.71 -2.07
N THR A 45 12.15 7.64 -2.84
CA THR A 45 11.77 7.76 -4.24
C THR A 45 10.25 7.75 -4.40
N VAL A 46 9.69 8.86 -4.89
CA VAL A 46 8.27 9.00 -5.22
C VAL A 46 8.08 8.84 -6.73
N ARG A 47 7.47 7.73 -7.17
CA ARG A 47 7.22 7.44 -8.59
C ARG A 47 5.73 7.44 -8.88
N ARG A 48 5.35 8.17 -9.92
CA ARG A 48 3.98 8.18 -10.48
C ARG A 48 4.04 7.75 -11.94
N ALA A 49 3.61 6.53 -12.24
CA ALA A 49 3.63 6.01 -13.61
C ALA A 49 2.34 5.24 -13.94
N ASN A 50 1.41 5.85 -14.66
CA ASN A 50 0.24 5.19 -15.29
C ASN A 50 -0.48 4.12 -14.43
N GLY A 51 -0.78 4.41 -13.16
CA GLY A 51 -1.45 3.46 -12.26
C GLY A 51 -0.52 2.55 -11.45
N GLN A 52 0.79 2.74 -11.58
CA GLN A 52 1.85 2.14 -10.76
C GLN A 52 2.45 3.19 -9.84
N GLU A 53 1.60 3.92 -9.12
CA GLU A 53 2.02 4.83 -8.06
C GLU A 53 2.77 4.07 -6.96
N ARG A 54 4.00 4.50 -6.66
CA ARG A 54 4.87 3.85 -5.67
C ARG A 54 5.72 4.86 -4.91
N ILE A 55 5.90 4.61 -3.61
CA ILE A 55 6.91 5.26 -2.77
C ILE A 55 7.90 4.18 -2.34
N THR A 56 9.20 4.44 -2.44
CA THR A 56 10.25 3.47 -2.12
C THR A 56 11.16 4.05 -1.06
N ALA A 57 11.49 3.26 -0.04
CA ALA A 57 12.46 3.63 0.98
C ALA A 57 13.82 3.92 0.35
N HIS A 58 14.59 4.81 0.97
CA HIS A 58 15.97 5.08 0.57
C HIS A 58 16.86 3.87 0.90
N ASP A 59 16.81 3.44 2.16
CA ASP A 59 17.68 2.42 2.73
C ASP A 59 16.92 1.11 2.90
N GLY A 60 16.77 0.36 1.80
CA GLY A 60 16.28 -1.02 1.86
C GLY A 60 15.17 -1.35 0.86
N PRO A 61 14.59 -2.56 0.98
CA PRO A 61 13.66 -3.09 -0.01
C PRO A 61 12.21 -2.61 0.17
N GLY A 62 11.96 -1.77 1.19
CA GLY A 62 10.61 -1.36 1.56
C GLY A 62 9.98 -0.43 0.52
N TRP A 63 8.68 -0.63 0.28
CA TRP A 63 7.92 0.21 -0.64
C TRP A 63 6.45 0.23 -0.29
N ILE A 64 5.76 1.30 -0.69
CA ILE A 64 4.31 1.44 -0.64
C ILE A 64 3.79 1.50 -2.08
N ALA A 65 2.85 0.63 -2.43
CA ALA A 65 2.12 0.69 -3.68
C ALA A 65 0.65 1.02 -3.41
N PHE A 66 0.01 1.65 -4.39
CA PHE A 66 -1.39 2.09 -4.29
C PHE A 66 -2.20 1.39 -5.37
N SER A 67 -3.32 0.79 -4.99
CA SER A 67 -4.20 0.12 -5.93
C SER A 67 -5.66 0.28 -5.57
N SER A 68 -6.53 0.06 -6.55
CA SER A 68 -7.97 0.00 -6.33
C SER A 68 -8.42 -1.44 -6.20
N ALA A 69 -9.37 -1.68 -5.30
CA ALA A 69 -10.02 -2.97 -5.12
C ALA A 69 -10.87 -3.40 -6.33
N ARG A 70 -11.35 -2.42 -7.12
CA ARG A 70 -12.02 -2.68 -8.41
C ARG A 70 -11.03 -3.13 -9.50
N GLY A 71 -9.77 -2.76 -9.38
CA GLY A 71 -8.70 -3.20 -10.26
C GLY A 71 -8.08 -4.52 -9.81
N ASN A 72 -7.45 -5.23 -10.74
CA ASN A 72 -6.67 -6.44 -10.44
C ASN A 72 -5.15 -6.17 -10.44
N ALA A 73 -4.73 -4.90 -10.44
CA ALA A 73 -3.33 -4.52 -10.61
C ALA A 73 -2.40 -5.00 -9.47
N PHE A 74 -2.96 -5.34 -8.31
CA PHE A 74 -2.19 -5.87 -7.18
C PHE A 74 -2.09 -7.41 -7.17
N ARG A 75 -2.77 -8.12 -8.08
CA ARG A 75 -2.63 -9.57 -8.21
C ARG A 75 -1.19 -9.92 -8.62
N GLY A 76 -0.62 -10.94 -7.97
CA GLY A 76 0.77 -11.35 -8.20
C GLY A 76 1.80 -10.54 -7.41
N MET A 77 1.39 -9.49 -6.69
CA MET A 77 2.26 -8.82 -5.73
C MET A 77 2.40 -9.66 -4.47
N SER A 78 3.62 -9.69 -3.91
CA SER A 78 3.87 -10.19 -2.56
C SER A 78 4.10 -9.01 -1.63
N VAL A 79 3.28 -8.93 -0.59
CA VAL A 79 3.27 -7.81 0.36
C VAL A 79 3.29 -8.31 1.80
N ASP A 80 3.76 -7.47 2.70
CA ASP A 80 3.85 -7.75 4.14
C ASP A 80 2.74 -7.06 4.93
N VAL A 81 2.20 -5.96 4.40
CA VAL A 81 1.11 -5.19 4.99
C VAL A 81 0.10 -4.82 3.90
N VAL A 82 -1.18 -5.00 4.20
CA VAL A 82 -2.28 -4.43 3.41
C VAL A 82 -3.05 -3.44 4.27
N VAL A 83 -3.08 -2.19 3.84
CA VAL A 83 -3.90 -1.13 4.44
C VAL A 83 -5.18 -1.01 3.62
N LEU A 84 -6.33 -1.19 4.27
CA LEU A 84 -7.64 -1.08 3.63
C LEU A 84 -8.25 0.29 3.95
N ASP A 85 -8.54 1.11 2.94
CA ASP A 85 -9.24 2.39 3.14
C ASP A 85 -10.77 2.27 3.02
N HIS A 86 -11.27 1.04 2.96
CA HIS A 86 -12.69 0.71 2.83
C HIS A 86 -12.97 -0.71 3.34
N ASP A 87 -14.23 -1.02 3.62
CA ASP A 87 -14.65 -2.39 3.95
C ASP A 87 -14.53 -3.31 2.74
N PRO A 88 -13.72 -4.39 2.83
CA PRO A 88 -13.50 -5.28 1.71
C PRO A 88 -14.68 -6.25 1.53
N SER A 89 -15.01 -6.58 0.29
CA SER A 89 -15.92 -7.71 0.01
C SER A 89 -15.24 -9.04 0.35
N LEU A 90 -16.03 -10.10 0.61
CA LEU A 90 -15.49 -11.44 0.90
C LEU A 90 -14.53 -11.96 -0.19
N GLY A 91 -14.86 -11.72 -1.47
CA GLY A 91 -13.99 -12.12 -2.59
C GLY A 91 -12.66 -11.34 -2.62
N LEU A 92 -12.67 -10.08 -2.19
CA LEU A 92 -11.46 -9.28 -2.09
C LEU A 92 -10.54 -9.78 -0.97
N VAL A 93 -11.11 -10.18 0.16
CA VAL A 93 -10.36 -10.75 1.30
C VAL A 93 -9.58 -12.00 0.88
N ALA A 94 -10.16 -12.88 0.07
CA ALA A 94 -9.45 -14.05 -0.45
C ALA A 94 -8.24 -13.67 -1.31
N THR A 95 -8.37 -12.62 -2.14
CA THR A 95 -7.28 -12.12 -2.99
C THR A 95 -6.18 -11.45 -2.16
N ILE A 96 -6.55 -10.67 -1.13
CA ILE A 96 -5.61 -10.05 -0.19
C ILE A 96 -4.78 -11.12 0.54
N LYS A 97 -5.44 -12.19 1.02
CA LYS A 97 -4.75 -13.31 1.67
C LYS A 97 -3.69 -13.93 0.77
N ALA A 98 -3.97 -14.09 -0.52
CA ALA A 98 -2.99 -14.60 -1.47
C ALA A 98 -1.77 -13.66 -1.64
N ALA A 99 -1.99 -12.34 -1.63
CA ALA A 99 -0.90 -11.37 -1.71
C ALA A 99 0.00 -11.37 -0.46
N LEU A 100 -0.59 -11.68 0.71
CA LEU A 100 0.11 -11.79 2.00
C LEU A 100 0.77 -13.16 2.22
N ALA A 101 0.42 -14.18 1.43
CA ALA A 101 0.83 -15.56 1.69
C ALA A 101 2.35 -15.79 1.67
N ALA A 102 3.09 -14.95 0.95
CA ALA A 102 4.55 -14.99 0.90
C ALA A 102 5.23 -14.23 2.06
N SER A 103 4.47 -13.51 2.88
CA SER A 103 4.99 -12.80 4.05
C SER A 103 5.03 -13.72 5.26
N LYS A 104 6.09 -13.61 6.07
CA LYS A 104 6.19 -14.34 7.33
C LYS A 104 5.27 -13.80 8.43
N VAL A 105 4.79 -12.55 8.29
CA VAL A 105 4.03 -11.83 9.32
C VAL A 105 2.67 -11.36 8.83
N GLY A 106 2.54 -11.06 7.52
CA GLY A 106 1.27 -10.82 6.83
C GLY A 106 0.18 -10.07 7.60
N GLU A 107 0.18 -8.73 7.54
CA GLU A 107 -0.71 -7.88 8.34
C GLU A 107 -1.80 -7.19 7.51
N ILE A 108 -2.99 -7.04 8.09
CA ILE A 108 -4.10 -6.25 7.51
C ILE A 108 -4.49 -5.15 8.48
N ILE A 109 -4.37 -3.89 8.05
CA ILE A 109 -4.76 -2.71 8.82
C ILE A 109 -6.11 -2.20 8.31
N ARG A 110 -7.07 -2.06 9.22
CA ARG A 110 -8.39 -1.47 8.98
C ARG A 110 -8.55 -0.24 9.88
N PRO A 111 -8.51 0.98 9.33
CA PRO A 111 -8.67 2.22 10.08
C PRO A 111 -10.12 2.49 10.51
#